data_AF-A0A2V2MT24-F1
#
_entry.id   AF-A0A2V2MT24-F1
#
_cell.length_a   1.000
_cell.length_b   1.000
_cell.length_c   1.000
_cell.angle_alpha   90.00
_cell.angle_beta   90.00
_cell.angle_gamma   90.00
#
_symmetry.space_group_name_H-M   'P 1'
#
loop_
_entity.id
_entity.type
_entity.pdbx_description
1 polymer ?
#
loop_
_entity_poly.entity_id
_entity_poly.type
_entity_poly.pdbx_seq_one_letter_code
_entity_poly.pdbx_strand_id
1 'polypeptide(L)'
;MALKIKFGKGKPKSGGESQSQDSTSVSSDISIKKPRLISSLKKTESGSDKSDITSQLTPEPVKAGIKKFPGVKRVKPSEDVGMQDANLSGSLNPEKGEEKSKKIGFFRKFWSIAPQKRREVYNPDLHGSVVDLTYIPPPGVEEIEVYPVNPPFAYIRITYNYPNHEYLYEVVEPLYTDSEKKLLDELKKGIFERVNVNTRQISREIAAELLEEMMNEVFADYAIHLDPRTYAKIHYQLHKDFLGNGMVDAIMHDPLIEDISCDGIERYLFVYHSKYESMETNLKYLDPGDLDSFVTKLAQRAGKHISVAEPMLDATMSDGSRIQMTLGTEVTAHGSTFTIRKFKEVPITPTDLVEWGTFSPLSIAFLWLAVENGKSCIFAGGTASGKTTSLNAISLFIPPLAKIVTLEDTRELKLPHANWIPSVTRESFDIAGKGEIDMYELLKAALRQRPEYLIVGEVRGKEALTLFQAMSTGHVTYSTMHADSVASAVHRLENPPISVPRNMLSALDLICVQVQARVGGQRIRRNKQIIEILDIDPRTNELITNEVFRWRQATDEITYSGKSYILEEIMEAHGWDEERISRDLMQRQEVLEWMRQHDIRDYREVSNIVVSYFRDSEGLMEQIRSGANELI
;
A
#
# COMPACT_ATOMS: atom_id res chain seq x y z
N MET A 1 3.63 -1.06 43.94
CA MET A 1 3.30 -2.28 44.71
C MET A 1 4.15 -3.42 44.14
N ALA A 2 5.24 -3.79 44.81
CA ALA A 2 6.29 -4.63 44.23
C ALA A 2 5.91 -6.12 44.20
N LEU A 3 5.90 -6.75 43.02
CA LEU A 3 5.74 -8.20 42.86
C LEU A 3 7.11 -8.87 42.69
N LYS A 4 7.51 -9.64 43.71
CA LYS A 4 8.63 -10.57 43.69
C LYS A 4 8.24 -11.83 42.90
N ILE A 5 8.97 -12.14 41.83
CA ILE A 5 8.86 -13.43 41.12
C ILE A 5 9.83 -14.43 41.77
N LYS A 6 9.31 -15.54 42.30
CA LYS A 6 10.09 -16.67 42.82
C LYS A 6 10.26 -17.74 41.73
N PHE A 7 11.50 -18.13 41.47
CA PHE A 7 11.82 -19.31 40.66
C PHE A 7 11.66 -20.60 41.46
N GLY A 8 10.79 -21.51 40.99
CA GLY A 8 10.64 -22.87 41.52
C GLY A 8 11.24 -23.89 40.57
N LYS A 9 12.30 -24.59 41.00
CA LYS A 9 12.88 -25.75 40.31
C LYS A 9 12.03 -27.01 40.61
N GLY A 10 11.61 -27.73 39.58
CA GLY A 10 11.00 -29.06 39.71
C GLY A 10 11.53 -30.00 38.62
N LYS A 11 12.27 -31.05 39.02
CA LYS A 11 12.69 -32.18 38.18
C LYS A 11 11.65 -33.31 38.24
N PRO A 12 11.63 -34.23 37.25
CA PRO A 12 10.47 -35.08 36.94
C PRO A 12 10.46 -36.41 37.70
N LYS A 13 9.28 -37.04 37.78
CA LYS A 13 9.14 -38.46 38.12
C LYS A 13 8.34 -39.21 37.06
N SER A 14 8.85 -40.41 36.81
CA SER A 14 8.53 -41.44 35.84
C SER A 14 7.29 -42.28 36.17
N GLY A 15 6.65 -42.79 35.11
CA GLY A 15 6.33 -44.22 34.93
C GLY A 15 5.00 -44.75 35.49
N GLY A 16 4.23 -45.42 34.63
CA GLY A 16 3.14 -46.32 35.03
C GLY A 16 2.14 -46.63 33.90
N GLU A 17 2.36 -47.73 33.19
CA GLU A 17 1.43 -48.36 32.23
C GLU A 17 0.19 -48.94 32.92
N SER A 18 -0.95 -49.05 32.22
CA SER A 18 -1.55 -50.33 31.82
C SER A 18 -3.02 -50.23 31.34
N GLN A 19 -3.22 -50.87 30.18
CA GLN A 19 -4.33 -51.75 29.76
C GLN A 19 -5.74 -51.23 29.39
N SER A 20 -6.04 -51.60 28.15
CA SER A 20 -7.28 -51.79 27.40
C SER A 20 -8.37 -52.63 28.07
N GLN A 21 -9.64 -52.33 27.78
CA GLN A 21 -10.66 -53.32 27.41
C GLN A 21 -11.84 -52.69 26.63
N ASP A 22 -12.40 -53.51 25.76
CA ASP A 22 -13.29 -53.24 24.63
C ASP A 22 -14.80 -53.08 24.94
N SER A 23 -15.48 -52.58 23.91
CA SER A 23 -16.85 -52.92 23.44
C SER A 23 -18.05 -52.14 23.98
N THR A 24 -18.73 -51.39 23.11
CA THR A 24 -19.90 -51.89 22.33
C THR A 24 -20.45 -50.81 21.39
N SER A 25 -20.87 -51.29 20.22
CA SER A 25 -21.42 -50.61 19.04
C SER A 25 -22.94 -50.38 19.12
N VAL A 26 -23.44 -49.28 18.56
CA VAL A 26 -24.73 -49.24 17.83
C VAL A 26 -24.60 -48.31 16.62
N SER A 27 -24.95 -48.85 15.46
CA SER A 27 -24.98 -48.22 14.14
C SER A 27 -26.36 -47.64 13.82
N SER A 28 -26.39 -46.68 12.89
CA SER A 28 -27.58 -46.39 12.08
C SER A 28 -27.17 -45.90 10.69
N ASP A 29 -27.36 -46.77 9.69
CA ASP A 29 -27.24 -46.53 8.26
C ASP A 29 -28.49 -45.82 7.70
N ILE A 30 -28.33 -44.87 6.78
CA ILE A 30 -29.27 -44.62 5.66
C ILE A 30 -28.46 -44.29 4.39
N SER A 31 -28.65 -45.12 3.36
CA SER A 31 -28.13 -45.00 1.98
C SER A 31 -29.20 -44.44 1.02
N ILE A 32 -28.78 -44.14 -0.24
CA ILE A 32 -29.51 -44.00 -1.55
C ILE A 32 -29.19 -42.63 -2.21
N LYS A 33 -28.85 -42.43 -3.50
CA LYS A 33 -28.60 -43.23 -4.72
C LYS A 33 -27.87 -42.30 -5.74
N LYS A 34 -26.97 -42.84 -6.57
CA LYS A 34 -26.57 -42.25 -7.88
C LYS A 34 -27.35 -42.93 -9.01
N PRO A 35 -27.66 -42.25 -10.14
CA PRO A 35 -28.02 -42.92 -11.37
C PRO A 35 -26.91 -42.86 -12.43
N ARG A 36 -26.74 -43.98 -13.15
CA ARG A 36 -26.14 -44.09 -14.50
C ARG A 36 -27.03 -45.02 -15.32
N LEU A 37 -27.36 -44.62 -16.55
CA LEU A 37 -27.81 -45.44 -17.67
C LEU A 37 -27.56 -44.61 -18.95
N ILE A 38 -27.26 -45.09 -20.17
CA ILE A 38 -26.77 -46.36 -20.73
C ILE A 38 -26.35 -46.04 -22.20
N SER A 39 -25.22 -46.62 -22.61
CA SER A 39 -24.78 -47.18 -23.91
C SER A 39 -25.24 -46.64 -25.29
N SER A 40 -24.34 -46.69 -26.29
CA SER A 40 -24.35 -47.79 -27.29
C SER A 40 -23.20 -47.74 -28.33
N LEU A 41 -22.47 -48.87 -28.45
CA LEU A 41 -22.01 -49.57 -29.68
C LEU A 41 -20.99 -48.87 -30.61
N LYS A 42 -19.93 -49.48 -31.18
CA LYS A 42 -19.44 -50.86 -31.41
C LYS A 42 -17.94 -50.76 -31.79
N LYS A 43 -17.05 -51.62 -31.25
CA LYS A 43 -16.27 -52.72 -31.91
C LYS A 43 -15.54 -52.30 -33.21
N THR A 44 -14.23 -52.50 -33.40
CA THR A 44 -13.42 -53.76 -33.38
C THR A 44 -11.91 -53.40 -33.27
N GLU A 45 -11.10 -54.04 -32.41
CA GLU A 45 -10.13 -55.14 -32.70
C GLU A 45 -9.10 -54.79 -33.81
N SER A 46 -7.78 -55.04 -33.75
CA SER A 46 -6.92 -55.93 -32.94
C SER A 46 -5.43 -55.78 -33.37
N GLY A 47 -4.48 -56.15 -32.49
CA GLY A 47 -3.16 -56.76 -32.80
C GLY A 47 -2.02 -55.84 -33.25
N SER A 48 -0.94 -55.63 -32.46
CA SER A 48 0.31 -56.45 -32.36
C SER A 48 1.03 -56.53 -33.72
N ASP A 49 2.26 -56.07 -33.94
CA ASP A 49 3.51 -56.56 -33.35
C ASP A 49 4.73 -55.82 -33.97
N LYS A 50 5.91 -56.13 -33.46
CA LYS A 50 7.21 -55.46 -33.59
C LYS A 50 7.94 -55.51 -34.95
N SER A 51 8.96 -54.64 -35.01
CA SER A 51 10.32 -54.73 -35.62
C SER A 51 10.60 -54.11 -37.00
N ASP A 52 11.43 -53.05 -36.94
CA ASP A 52 12.60 -52.67 -37.75
C ASP A 52 12.64 -52.95 -39.27
N ILE A 53 12.83 -51.87 -40.06
CA ILE A 53 14.07 -51.55 -40.82
C ILE A 53 13.88 -50.21 -41.57
N THR A 54 14.96 -49.43 -41.55
CA THR A 54 15.25 -48.10 -42.14
C THR A 54 14.70 -47.79 -43.55
N SER A 55 14.18 -46.57 -43.77
CA SER A 55 14.49 -45.74 -44.95
C SER A 55 14.03 -44.27 -44.81
N GLN A 56 15.01 -43.37 -44.99
CA GLN A 56 15.03 -42.06 -45.64
C GLN A 56 13.75 -41.23 -45.93
N LEU A 57 13.96 -39.90 -45.85
CA LEU A 57 13.32 -38.76 -46.54
C LEU A 57 12.23 -37.98 -45.80
N THR A 58 12.62 -36.80 -45.30
CA THR A 58 11.77 -35.62 -45.10
C THR A 58 11.58 -34.85 -46.41
N PRO A 59 10.40 -34.25 -46.66
CA PRO A 59 10.32 -33.06 -47.49
C PRO A 59 9.70 -31.84 -46.79
N GLU A 60 10.21 -30.69 -47.21
CA GLU A 60 9.91 -29.30 -46.86
C GLU A 60 8.48 -28.83 -47.21
N PRO A 61 8.05 -27.65 -46.69
CA PRO A 61 6.91 -26.91 -47.20
C PRO A 61 7.30 -25.87 -48.29
N VAL A 62 6.41 -25.71 -49.29
CA VAL A 62 6.52 -24.75 -50.41
C VAL A 62 5.75 -23.45 -50.15
N LYS A 63 6.33 -22.37 -50.67
CA LYS A 63 6.03 -20.92 -50.62
C LYS A 63 4.88 -20.44 -51.51
N ALA A 64 4.42 -19.21 -51.25
CA ALA A 64 4.35 -18.09 -52.22
C ALA A 64 4.04 -16.76 -51.47
N GLY A 65 4.57 -15.57 -51.75
CA GLY A 65 5.54 -15.05 -52.71
C GLY A 65 5.44 -13.51 -52.76
N ILE A 66 6.58 -12.78 -52.75
CA ILE A 66 6.66 -11.33 -53.10
C ILE A 66 7.86 -11.11 -54.02
N LYS A 67 7.68 -10.29 -55.07
CA LYS A 67 8.62 -10.01 -56.18
C LYS A 67 9.63 -8.88 -55.89
N LYS A 68 10.75 -8.98 -56.63
CA LYS A 68 12.10 -8.35 -56.68
C LYS A 68 12.18 -6.85 -57.14
N PHE A 69 13.09 -5.99 -56.60
CA PHE A 69 14.46 -5.48 -57.05
C PHE A 69 14.51 -4.57 -58.32
N PRO A 70 15.57 -3.74 -58.64
CA PRO A 70 17.02 -3.77 -58.23
C PRO A 70 17.78 -2.41 -57.97
N GLY A 71 18.89 -2.40 -57.20
CA GLY A 71 20.31 -2.24 -57.63
C GLY A 71 20.96 -1.00 -56.94
N VAL A 72 22.22 -0.87 -56.47
CA VAL A 72 23.55 -1.34 -56.92
C VAL A 72 24.59 -1.33 -55.77
N LYS A 73 25.57 -2.22 -55.93
CA LYS A 73 26.86 -2.66 -55.31
C LYS A 73 27.68 -1.84 -54.26
N ARG A 74 28.31 -2.68 -53.40
CA ARG A 74 29.43 -2.57 -52.41
C ARG A 74 30.69 -1.80 -52.84
N VAL A 75 31.48 -1.29 -51.88
CA VAL A 75 32.86 -1.72 -51.47
C VAL A 75 33.28 -1.06 -50.10
N LYS A 76 33.97 -1.82 -49.22
CA LYS A 76 34.84 -1.44 -48.06
C LYS A 76 36.29 -1.83 -48.44
N PRO A 77 37.43 -1.41 -47.82
CA PRO A 77 37.69 -1.02 -46.41
C PRO A 77 38.55 0.28 -46.32
N SER A 78 39.08 0.84 -45.21
CA SER A 78 39.83 0.32 -44.05
C SER A 78 39.96 1.38 -42.94
N GLU A 79 40.40 0.93 -41.77
CA GLU A 79 40.65 1.65 -40.50
C GLU A 79 41.77 2.71 -40.60
N ASP A 80 41.68 3.81 -39.82
CA ASP A 80 42.64 4.11 -38.74
C ASP A 80 42.38 5.44 -38.00
N VAL A 81 42.54 5.35 -36.66
CA VAL A 81 43.16 6.30 -35.70
C VAL A 81 42.56 7.71 -35.46
N GLY A 82 42.08 7.88 -34.22
CA GLY A 82 42.55 8.92 -33.29
C GLY A 82 42.02 10.35 -33.44
N MET A 83 41.27 10.82 -32.44
CA MET A 83 41.03 12.25 -32.22
C MET A 83 41.43 12.64 -30.79
N GLN A 84 42.41 13.54 -30.69
CA GLN A 84 42.63 14.43 -29.57
C GLN A 84 42.91 15.85 -30.11
N ASP A 85 42.26 16.80 -29.45
CA ASP A 85 42.57 18.22 -29.26
C ASP A 85 42.77 19.15 -30.48
N ALA A 86 41.91 20.17 -30.57
CA ALA A 86 42.32 21.55 -30.25
C ALA A 86 41.16 22.54 -30.43
N ASN A 87 40.98 23.38 -29.41
CA ASN A 87 40.28 24.66 -29.46
C ASN A 87 40.84 25.57 -30.57
N LEU A 88 39.99 26.44 -31.15
CA LEU A 88 40.23 27.89 -31.20
C LEU A 88 39.10 28.66 -31.91
N SER A 89 38.51 29.58 -31.14
CA SER A 89 38.18 30.98 -31.46
C SER A 89 37.34 31.35 -32.70
N GLY A 90 36.33 32.19 -32.45
CA GLY A 90 36.25 33.50 -33.12
C GLY A 90 35.04 33.75 -34.02
N SER A 91 33.99 34.31 -33.42
CA SER A 91 33.14 35.42 -33.90
C SER A 91 32.73 35.50 -35.38
N LEU A 92 31.42 35.61 -35.64
CA LEU A 92 30.80 36.68 -36.44
C LEU A 92 29.27 36.73 -36.22
N ASN A 93 28.74 37.94 -36.23
CA ASN A 93 27.39 38.37 -35.83
C ASN A 93 26.26 37.93 -36.79
N PRO A 94 24.98 38.08 -36.39
CA PRO A 94 23.83 37.40 -36.97
C PRO A 94 23.13 38.20 -38.07
N GLU A 95 22.63 37.51 -39.10
CA GLU A 95 21.55 38.02 -39.93
C GLU A 95 20.35 37.07 -39.93
N LYS A 96 19.18 37.72 -39.93
CA LYS A 96 17.84 37.24 -39.65
C LYS A 96 17.37 36.12 -40.59
N GLY A 97 16.81 35.08 -39.98
CA GLY A 97 15.77 34.23 -40.55
C GLY A 97 14.70 34.00 -39.49
N GLU A 98 13.56 34.68 -39.62
CA GLU A 98 12.42 34.54 -38.71
C GLU A 98 11.73 33.18 -38.91
N GLU A 99 11.79 32.31 -37.90
CA GLU A 99 10.80 31.24 -37.73
C GLU A 99 9.93 31.55 -36.49
N LYS A 100 8.64 31.75 -36.76
CA LYS A 100 7.61 32.18 -35.81
C LYS A 100 7.33 31.09 -34.77
N SER A 101 7.91 31.25 -33.59
CA SER A 101 7.37 30.67 -32.35
C SER A 101 5.96 31.23 -32.11
N LYS A 102 4.95 30.34 -32.10
CA LYS A 102 3.57 30.67 -31.71
C LYS A 102 3.56 31.03 -30.22
N LYS A 103 3.74 32.31 -29.92
CA LYS A 103 3.50 32.90 -28.60
C LYS A 103 2.07 32.63 -28.18
N ILE A 104 1.91 31.96 -27.03
CA ILE A 104 0.65 31.87 -26.29
C ILE A 104 0.25 33.31 -25.95
N GLY A 105 -0.82 33.78 -26.58
CA GLY A 105 -1.31 35.14 -26.46
C GLY A 105 -2.00 35.35 -25.12
N PHE A 106 -1.28 35.87 -24.14
CA PHE A 106 -1.84 36.42 -22.90
C PHE A 106 -2.56 37.74 -23.25
N PHE A 107 -3.84 37.68 -23.58
CA PHE A 107 -4.66 38.88 -23.77
C PHE A 107 -4.94 39.53 -22.40
N ARG A 108 -4.04 40.43 -21.95
CA ARG A 108 -4.39 41.47 -20.98
C ARG A 108 -5.30 42.49 -21.67
N LYS A 109 -6.60 42.23 -21.70
CA LYS A 109 -7.61 43.26 -21.98
C LYS A 109 -7.77 44.07 -20.69
N PHE A 110 -7.32 45.33 -20.73
CA PHE A 110 -7.63 46.32 -19.68
C PHE A 110 -9.15 46.55 -19.65
N TRP A 111 -9.84 45.83 -18.77
CA TRP A 111 -11.09 46.30 -18.21
C TRP A 111 -10.75 47.14 -16.97
N SER A 112 -11.32 48.33 -16.88
CA SER A 112 -11.32 49.13 -15.66
C SER A 112 -11.91 48.29 -14.52
N ILE A 113 -11.04 47.82 -13.62
CA ILE A 113 -11.43 47.12 -12.40
C ILE A 113 -12.15 48.15 -11.52
N ALA A 114 -13.48 48.18 -11.56
CA ALA A 114 -14.24 48.68 -10.42
C ALA A 114 -13.77 47.88 -9.20
N PRO A 115 -13.53 48.51 -8.03
CA PRO A 115 -13.05 47.79 -6.87
C PRO A 115 -14.06 46.67 -6.57
N GLN A 116 -13.66 45.41 -6.81
CA GLN A 116 -14.47 44.29 -6.38
C GLN A 116 -14.65 44.47 -4.87
N LYS A 117 -15.89 44.70 -4.42
CA LYS A 117 -16.22 44.58 -3.00
C LYS A 117 -15.63 43.25 -2.54
N ARG A 118 -14.71 43.28 -1.57
CA ARG A 118 -14.22 42.07 -0.90
C ARG A 118 -15.47 41.26 -0.53
N ARG A 119 -15.64 40.09 -1.15
CA ARG A 119 -16.75 39.20 -0.83
C ARG A 119 -16.59 38.79 0.63
N GLU A 120 -17.70 38.80 1.35
CA GLU A 120 -17.72 38.35 2.73
C GLU A 120 -17.38 36.86 2.78
N VAL A 121 -16.40 36.50 3.61
CA VAL A 121 -15.94 35.11 3.75
C VAL A 121 -16.98 34.35 4.55
N TYR A 122 -17.39 33.19 4.06
CA TYR A 122 -18.34 32.34 4.78
C TYR A 122 -17.78 31.95 6.15
N ASN A 123 -18.64 32.09 7.15
CA ASN A 123 -18.40 31.72 8.54
C ASN A 123 -19.67 31.02 9.04
N PRO A 124 -19.60 29.74 9.44
CA PRO A 124 -20.75 28.99 9.96
C PRO A 124 -21.49 29.69 11.11
N ASP A 125 -20.77 30.38 11.99
CA ASP A 125 -21.35 31.06 13.17
C ASP A 125 -22.19 32.28 12.79
N LEU A 126 -21.83 32.96 11.70
CA LEU A 126 -22.49 34.18 11.23
C LEU A 126 -23.57 33.90 10.18
N HIS A 127 -23.32 32.92 9.30
CA HIS A 127 -24.14 32.68 8.11
C HIS A 127 -25.01 31.42 8.22
N GLY A 128 -24.87 30.65 9.31
CA GLY A 128 -25.53 29.37 9.53
C GLY A 128 -24.86 28.22 8.77
N SER A 129 -25.02 26.99 9.27
CA SER A 129 -24.39 25.80 8.70
C SER A 129 -24.80 25.53 7.25
N VAL A 130 -23.84 25.18 6.40
CA VAL A 130 -24.07 24.70 5.03
C VAL A 130 -24.57 23.25 4.99
N VAL A 131 -24.31 22.48 6.05
CA VAL A 131 -24.74 21.08 6.20
C VAL A 131 -25.83 21.00 7.26
N ASP A 132 -26.90 20.25 6.95
CA ASP A 132 -27.91 19.90 7.94
C ASP A 132 -27.53 18.58 8.62
N LEU A 133 -27.09 18.68 9.87
CA LEU A 133 -26.75 17.52 10.69
C LEU A 133 -27.94 16.98 11.48
N THR A 134 -29.11 17.61 11.39
CA THR A 134 -30.31 17.10 12.07
C THR A 134 -30.69 15.75 11.50
N TYR A 135 -31.00 14.82 12.40
CA TYR A 135 -31.38 13.46 12.04
C TYR A 135 -32.50 12.99 12.94
N ILE A 136 -33.54 12.45 12.31
CA ILE A 136 -34.60 11.74 13.01
C ILE A 136 -34.51 10.30 12.54
N PRO A 137 -33.95 9.39 13.35
CA PRO A 137 -33.74 8.01 12.92
C PRO A 137 -35.08 7.34 12.59
N PRO A 138 -35.18 6.65 11.44
CA PRO A 138 -36.31 5.79 11.15
C PRO A 138 -36.52 4.73 12.23
N PRO A 139 -37.74 4.19 12.40
CA PRO A 139 -37.99 3.09 13.33
C PRO A 139 -37.05 1.91 13.08
N GLY A 140 -36.31 1.49 14.11
CA GLY A 140 -35.34 0.39 14.01
C GLY A 140 -33.95 0.80 13.51
N VAL A 141 -33.69 2.10 13.31
CA VAL A 141 -32.36 2.63 13.03
C VAL A 141 -31.89 3.45 14.24
N GLU A 142 -30.62 3.36 14.59
CA GLU A 142 -30.01 4.17 15.66
C GLU A 142 -28.79 4.92 15.12
N GLU A 143 -28.66 6.20 15.49
CA GLU A 143 -27.45 6.97 15.20
C GLU A 143 -26.36 6.60 16.20
N ILE A 144 -25.24 6.09 15.70
CA ILE A 144 -24.13 5.62 16.53
C ILE A 144 -23.14 6.75 16.76
N GLU A 145 -22.72 7.43 15.70
CA GLU A 145 -21.81 8.57 15.78
C GLU A 145 -21.88 9.46 14.53
N VAL A 146 -21.50 10.73 14.70
CA VAL A 146 -21.33 11.71 13.63
C VAL A 146 -19.99 12.41 13.83
N TYR A 147 -19.16 12.47 12.79
CA TYR A 147 -17.86 13.13 12.86
C TYR A 147 -17.52 13.91 11.57
N PRO A 148 -16.73 15.00 11.68
CA PRO A 148 -16.32 15.78 10.52
C PRO A 148 -15.20 15.08 9.74
N VAL A 149 -15.23 15.19 8.42
CA VAL A 149 -14.14 14.74 7.53
C VAL A 149 -13.59 15.86 6.65
N ASN A 150 -14.43 16.82 6.27
CA ASN A 150 -14.01 18.04 5.58
C ASN A 150 -14.86 19.23 6.08
N PRO A 151 -14.68 19.67 7.34
CA PRO A 151 -15.50 20.73 7.91
C PRO A 151 -15.24 22.06 7.21
N PRO A 152 -16.27 22.90 7.00
CA PRO A 152 -17.66 22.74 7.43
C PRO A 152 -18.57 22.03 6.40
N PHE A 153 -18.02 21.38 5.38
CA PHE A 153 -18.76 20.91 4.21
C PHE A 153 -19.15 19.42 4.22
N ALA A 154 -18.34 18.54 4.81
CA ALA A 154 -18.64 17.11 4.81
C ALA A 154 -18.45 16.47 6.18
N TYR A 155 -19.44 15.69 6.56
CA TYR A 155 -19.52 14.90 7.79
C TYR A 155 -19.94 13.48 7.45
N ILE A 156 -19.54 12.54 8.29
CA ILE A 156 -19.95 11.15 8.19
C ILE A 156 -20.87 10.83 9.36
N ARG A 157 -22.01 10.20 9.06
CA ARG A 157 -22.91 9.64 10.06
C ARG A 157 -22.89 8.12 9.95
N ILE A 158 -22.63 7.45 11.06
CA ILE A 158 -22.74 6.01 11.18
C ILE A 158 -24.07 5.69 11.87
N THR A 159 -24.87 4.84 11.23
CA THR A 159 -26.12 4.34 11.82
C THR A 159 -26.11 2.82 11.91
N TYR A 160 -26.85 2.27 12.85
CA TYR A 160 -27.07 0.83 12.99
C TYR A 160 -28.53 0.51 12.69
N ASN A 161 -28.76 -0.36 11.71
CA ASN A 161 -30.07 -0.83 11.29
C ASN A 161 -30.38 -2.16 11.99
N TYR A 162 -31.21 -2.14 13.02
CA TYR A 162 -31.59 -3.33 13.80
C TYR A 162 -32.29 -4.42 12.98
N PRO A 163 -33.26 -4.12 12.09
CA PRO A 163 -33.86 -5.12 11.21
C PRO A 163 -32.87 -5.92 10.36
N ASN A 164 -31.84 -5.27 9.84
CA ASN A 164 -30.86 -5.89 8.94
C ASN A 164 -29.56 -6.30 9.65
N HIS A 165 -29.39 -5.89 10.92
CA HIS A 165 -28.18 -6.08 11.72
C HIS A 165 -26.90 -5.54 11.07
N GLU A 166 -27.00 -4.41 10.38
CA GLU A 166 -25.90 -3.82 9.60
C GLU A 166 -25.59 -2.37 10.02
N TYR A 167 -24.33 -2.00 9.90
CA TYR A 167 -23.90 -0.60 9.99
C TYR A 167 -23.98 0.05 8.61
N LEU A 168 -24.50 1.28 8.56
CA LEU A 168 -24.60 2.08 7.34
C LEU A 168 -23.72 3.32 7.46
N TYR A 169 -23.09 3.68 6.35
CA TYR A 169 -22.18 4.82 6.23
C TYR A 169 -22.84 5.94 5.43
N GLU A 170 -23.27 7.00 6.09
CA GLU A 170 -23.93 8.12 5.42
C GLU A 170 -22.96 9.30 5.25
N VAL A 171 -22.72 9.70 4.00
CA VAL A 171 -22.04 10.94 3.65
C VAL A 171 -23.05 12.09 3.73
N VAL A 172 -22.81 13.03 4.64
CA VAL A 172 -23.65 14.20 4.86
C VAL A 172 -22.94 15.45 4.32
N GLU A 173 -23.47 15.98 3.22
CA GLU A 173 -22.94 17.12 2.47
C GLU A 173 -24.03 18.19 2.25
N PRO A 174 -23.69 19.39 1.74
CA PRO A 174 -24.67 20.46 1.55
C PRO A 174 -25.71 20.06 0.51
N LEU A 175 -26.99 20.19 0.86
CA LEU A 175 -28.10 19.95 -0.08
C LEU A 175 -28.29 21.15 -1.01
N TYR A 176 -28.53 20.89 -2.29
CA TYR A 176 -28.76 21.93 -3.30
C TYR A 176 -30.23 22.00 -3.70
N THR A 177 -30.77 23.21 -3.72
CA THR A 177 -32.07 23.51 -4.33
C THR A 177 -32.00 23.33 -5.85
N ASP A 178 -33.16 23.16 -6.51
CA ASP A 178 -33.19 22.97 -7.97
C ASP A 178 -32.59 24.16 -8.74
N SER A 179 -32.72 25.38 -8.21
CA SER A 179 -32.08 26.58 -8.77
C SER A 179 -30.56 26.54 -8.64
N GLU A 180 -30.04 26.12 -7.48
CA GLU A 180 -28.59 25.96 -7.27
C GLU A 180 -28.01 24.85 -8.15
N LYS A 181 -28.73 23.75 -8.36
CA LYS A 181 -28.31 22.67 -9.27
C LYS A 181 -28.20 23.16 -10.72
N LYS A 182 -29.22 23.88 -11.21
CA LYS A 182 -29.18 24.47 -12.55
C LYS A 182 -28.01 25.43 -12.71
N LEU A 183 -27.77 26.27 -11.71
CA LEU A 183 -26.64 27.17 -11.69
C LEU A 183 -25.30 26.40 -11.73
N LEU A 184 -25.16 25.34 -10.94
CA LEU A 184 -23.97 24.48 -10.98
C LEU A 184 -23.72 23.89 -12.36
N ASP A 185 -24.77 23.40 -13.04
CA ASP A 185 -24.65 22.84 -14.39
C ASP A 185 -24.22 23.89 -15.42
N GLU A 186 -24.76 25.11 -15.34
CA GLU A 186 -24.35 26.24 -16.19
C GLU A 186 -22.90 26.66 -15.92
N LEU A 187 -22.51 26.76 -14.64
CA LEU A 187 -21.14 27.07 -14.24
C LEU A 187 -20.17 26.01 -14.74
N LYS A 188 -20.50 24.71 -14.58
CA LYS A 188 -19.68 23.61 -15.09
C LYS A 188 -19.47 23.72 -16.58
N LYS A 189 -20.53 23.91 -17.37
CA LYS A 189 -20.45 24.11 -18.83
C LYS A 189 -19.57 25.32 -19.19
N GLY A 190 -19.83 26.46 -18.56
CA GLY A 190 -19.08 27.69 -18.82
C GLY A 190 -17.61 27.60 -18.40
N ILE A 191 -17.28 26.82 -17.37
CA ILE A 191 -15.89 26.51 -16.99
C ILE A 191 -15.27 25.59 -18.04
N PHE A 192 -15.93 24.48 -18.40
CA PHE A 192 -15.44 23.54 -19.41
C PHE A 192 -15.14 24.19 -20.77
N GLU A 193 -15.97 25.12 -21.23
CA GLU A 193 -15.74 25.86 -22.48
C GLU A 193 -14.52 26.81 -22.43
N ARG A 194 -14.17 27.28 -21.22
CA ARG A 194 -13.04 28.20 -20.98
C ARG A 194 -11.74 27.47 -20.60
N VAL A 195 -11.80 26.24 -20.07
CA VAL A 195 -10.61 25.44 -19.75
C VAL A 195 -9.88 25.11 -21.05
N ASN A 196 -8.80 25.84 -21.33
CA ASN A 196 -8.01 25.67 -22.53
C ASN A 196 -6.53 25.43 -22.19
N VAL A 197 -6.23 24.50 -21.27
CA VAL A 197 -4.83 24.09 -20.99
C VAL A 197 -4.77 22.65 -20.49
N ASN A 198 -3.80 21.89 -21.02
CA ASN A 198 -3.30 20.65 -20.43
C ASN A 198 -2.94 20.87 -18.95
N THR A 199 -3.80 20.44 -18.04
CA THR A 199 -3.64 20.54 -16.57
C THR A 199 -2.58 19.61 -15.99
N ARG A 200 -1.87 18.84 -16.82
CA ARG A 200 -0.88 17.83 -16.40
C ARG A 200 0.34 18.40 -15.66
N GLN A 201 0.57 19.72 -15.65
CA GLN A 201 1.80 20.33 -15.09
C GLN A 201 1.55 21.46 -14.08
N ILE A 202 0.31 21.65 -13.62
CA ILE A 202 -0.04 22.74 -12.71
C ILE A 202 -0.15 22.18 -11.28
N SER A 203 0.41 22.88 -10.29
CA SER A 203 0.26 22.47 -8.88
C SER A 203 -1.20 22.60 -8.43
N ARG A 204 -1.59 21.88 -7.38
CA ARG A 204 -2.98 21.87 -6.90
C ARG A 204 -3.43 23.27 -6.46
N GLU A 205 -2.50 24.06 -5.92
CA GLU A 205 -2.71 25.44 -5.48
C GLU A 205 -3.01 26.35 -6.66
N ILE A 206 -2.20 26.29 -7.72
CA ILE A 206 -2.41 27.10 -8.93
C ILE A 206 -3.70 26.67 -9.64
N ALA A 207 -4.03 25.38 -9.62
CA ALA A 207 -5.28 24.89 -10.19
C ALA A 207 -6.51 25.38 -9.40
N ALA A 208 -6.39 25.53 -8.08
CA ALA A 208 -7.44 26.14 -7.23
C ALA A 208 -7.59 27.62 -7.52
N GLU A 209 -6.49 28.38 -7.59
CA GLU A 209 -6.51 29.80 -7.95
C GLU A 209 -7.14 30.02 -9.34
N LEU A 210 -6.76 29.21 -10.33
CA LEU A 210 -7.34 29.28 -11.67
C LEU A 210 -8.83 28.97 -11.67
N LEU A 211 -9.27 27.95 -10.92
CA LEU A 211 -10.68 27.62 -10.80
C LEU A 211 -11.46 28.77 -10.15
N GLU A 212 -10.91 29.39 -9.11
CA GLU A 212 -11.50 30.57 -8.47
C GLU A 212 -11.61 31.77 -9.42
N GLU A 213 -10.56 32.05 -10.20
CA GLU A 213 -10.56 33.11 -11.22
C GLU A 213 -11.65 32.85 -12.27
N MET A 214 -11.71 31.64 -12.82
CA MET A 214 -12.72 31.25 -13.80
C MET A 214 -14.13 31.34 -13.23
N MET A 215 -14.34 30.89 -11.98
CA MET A 215 -15.63 31.04 -11.30
C MET A 215 -16.02 32.52 -11.19
N ASN A 216 -15.09 33.39 -10.81
CA ASN A 216 -15.33 34.82 -10.66
C ASN A 216 -15.67 35.50 -11.99
N GLU A 217 -15.02 35.09 -13.09
CA GLU A 217 -15.37 35.54 -14.44
C GLU A 217 -16.77 35.10 -14.84
N VAL A 218 -17.14 33.84 -14.61
CA VAL A 218 -18.49 33.36 -14.94
C VAL A 218 -19.53 34.11 -14.10
N PHE A 219 -19.30 34.31 -12.79
CA PHE A 219 -20.21 35.09 -11.96
C PHE A 219 -20.37 36.54 -12.45
N ALA A 220 -19.29 37.16 -12.94
CA ALA A 220 -19.33 38.51 -13.48
C ALA A 220 -20.11 38.57 -14.81
N ASP A 221 -19.86 37.63 -15.73
CA ASP A 221 -20.51 37.59 -17.05
C ASP A 221 -22.03 37.40 -16.94
N TYR A 222 -22.48 36.60 -15.99
CA TYR A 222 -23.91 36.35 -15.74
C TYR A 222 -24.51 37.31 -14.70
N ALA A 223 -23.75 38.28 -14.20
CA ALA A 223 -24.15 39.25 -13.16
C ALA A 223 -24.75 38.60 -11.89
N ILE A 224 -24.26 37.40 -11.54
CA ILE A 224 -24.78 36.60 -10.44
C ILE A 224 -24.23 37.13 -9.11
N HIS A 225 -25.14 37.44 -8.18
CA HIS A 225 -24.79 37.82 -6.81
C HIS A 225 -25.31 36.72 -5.88
N LEU A 226 -24.39 36.03 -5.22
CA LEU A 226 -24.69 34.97 -4.26
C LEU A 226 -24.44 35.48 -2.85
N ASP A 227 -25.27 35.04 -1.91
CA ASP A 227 -24.95 35.19 -0.49
C ASP A 227 -23.74 34.30 -0.12
N PRO A 228 -23.04 34.60 0.98
CA PRO A 228 -21.84 33.85 1.37
C PRO A 228 -22.05 32.34 1.53
N ARG A 229 -23.24 31.92 1.98
CA ARG A 229 -23.56 30.50 2.21
C ARG A 229 -23.76 29.76 0.89
N THR A 230 -24.57 30.30 -0.03
CA THR A 230 -24.74 29.68 -1.36
C THR A 230 -23.44 29.72 -2.18
N TYR A 231 -22.65 30.79 -2.07
CA TYR A 231 -21.32 30.84 -2.70
C TYR A 231 -20.43 29.71 -2.18
N ALA A 232 -20.34 29.52 -0.85
CA ALA A 232 -19.53 28.47 -0.26
C ALA A 232 -19.97 27.06 -0.69
N LYS A 233 -21.28 26.80 -0.77
CA LYS A 233 -21.81 25.52 -1.29
C LYS A 233 -21.40 25.27 -2.74
N ILE A 234 -21.59 26.25 -3.62
CA ILE A 234 -21.25 26.13 -5.04
C ILE A 234 -19.74 25.97 -5.22
N HIS A 235 -18.96 26.74 -4.48
CA HIS A 235 -17.51 26.66 -4.44
C HIS A 235 -17.02 25.27 -4.04
N TYR A 236 -17.58 24.71 -2.96
CA TYR A 236 -17.30 23.36 -2.52
C TYR A 236 -17.58 22.32 -3.60
N GLN A 237 -18.76 22.36 -4.23
CA GLN A 237 -19.13 21.40 -5.29
C GLN A 237 -18.19 21.48 -6.50
N LEU A 238 -17.85 22.69 -6.94
CA LEU A 238 -16.94 22.87 -8.09
C LEU A 238 -15.53 22.41 -7.74
N HIS A 239 -15.03 22.71 -6.54
CA HIS A 239 -13.73 22.19 -6.08
C HIS A 239 -13.72 20.66 -6.03
N LYS A 240 -14.78 20.06 -5.46
CA LYS A 240 -14.98 18.61 -5.39
C LYS A 240 -14.98 17.94 -6.77
N ASP A 241 -15.67 18.55 -7.74
CA ASP A 241 -15.84 17.97 -9.07
C ASP A 241 -14.63 18.18 -10.00
N PHE A 242 -13.95 19.33 -9.93
CA PHE A 242 -12.81 19.62 -10.79
C PHE A 242 -11.49 19.13 -10.19
N LEU A 243 -11.20 19.48 -8.93
CA LEU A 243 -9.91 19.22 -8.27
C LEU A 243 -9.95 18.00 -7.34
N GLY A 244 -11.11 17.75 -6.72
CA GLY A 244 -11.35 16.62 -5.83
C GLY A 244 -11.61 15.30 -6.56
N ASN A 245 -12.05 14.32 -5.80
CA ASN A 245 -12.35 12.96 -6.26
C ASN A 245 -13.85 12.76 -6.57
N GLY A 246 -14.56 13.80 -7.01
CA GLY A 246 -15.97 13.70 -7.39
C GLY A 246 -16.82 13.13 -6.25
N MET A 247 -17.75 12.22 -6.55
CA MET A 247 -18.70 11.70 -5.54
C MET A 247 -18.02 11.09 -4.30
N VAL A 248 -16.87 10.42 -4.46
CA VAL A 248 -16.16 9.76 -3.34
C VAL A 248 -15.26 10.70 -2.54
N ASP A 249 -15.24 12.00 -2.85
CA ASP A 249 -14.31 12.97 -2.24
C ASP A 249 -14.41 13.03 -0.70
N ALA A 250 -15.62 13.08 -0.13
CA ALA A 250 -15.78 13.05 1.33
C ALA A 250 -15.24 11.75 1.96
N ILE A 251 -15.45 10.61 1.32
CA ILE A 251 -14.92 9.30 1.77
C ILE A 251 -13.39 9.27 1.68
N MET A 252 -12.82 9.90 0.64
CA MET A 252 -11.38 10.03 0.49
C MET A 252 -10.75 10.92 1.58
N HIS A 253 -11.50 11.86 2.17
CA HIS A 253 -11.03 12.63 3.33
C HIS A 253 -11.14 11.90 4.67
N ASP A 254 -11.91 10.80 4.76
CA ASP A 254 -12.09 10.06 6.01
C ASP A 254 -10.88 9.16 6.36
N PRO A 255 -10.08 9.46 7.40
CA PRO A 255 -8.90 8.67 7.76
C PRO A 255 -9.24 7.24 8.26
N LEU A 256 -10.49 6.96 8.62
CA LEU A 256 -10.91 5.66 9.13
C LEU A 256 -11.22 4.63 8.03
N ILE A 257 -11.36 5.07 6.77
CA ILE A 257 -11.62 4.22 5.62
C ILE A 257 -10.31 3.64 5.06
N GLU A 258 -10.28 2.32 4.84
CA GLU A 258 -9.16 1.61 4.22
C GLU A 258 -9.42 1.33 2.73
N ASP A 259 -10.63 0.90 2.36
CA ASP A 259 -11.00 0.57 0.98
C ASP A 259 -12.35 1.22 0.58
N ILE A 260 -12.52 1.54 -0.70
CA ILE A 260 -13.76 2.05 -1.31
C ILE A 260 -14.04 1.22 -2.57
N SER A 261 -15.27 0.72 -2.72
CA SER A 261 -15.67 -0.13 -3.84
C SER A 261 -16.94 0.41 -4.52
N CYS A 262 -16.89 0.47 -5.86
CA CYS A 262 -18.01 0.78 -6.73
C CYS A 262 -18.21 -0.37 -7.70
N ASP A 263 -19.27 -1.16 -7.47
CA ASP A 263 -19.53 -2.41 -8.19
C ASP A 263 -20.39 -2.25 -9.46
N GLY A 264 -20.74 -1.01 -9.80
CA GLY A 264 -21.45 -0.67 -11.04
C GLY A 264 -22.55 0.36 -10.86
N ILE A 265 -23.37 0.53 -11.89
CA ILE A 265 -24.51 1.44 -11.92
C ILE A 265 -25.66 0.97 -11.04
N GLU A 266 -26.44 1.92 -10.49
CA GLU A 266 -27.61 1.70 -9.65
C GLU A 266 -27.33 0.89 -8.36
N ARG A 267 -26.05 0.72 -8.02
CA ARG A 267 -25.57 0.07 -6.80
C ARG A 267 -24.96 1.09 -5.87
N TYR A 268 -25.21 0.91 -4.58
CA TYR A 268 -24.55 1.71 -3.56
C TYR A 268 -23.06 1.37 -3.50
N LEU A 269 -22.24 2.39 -3.25
CA LEU A 269 -20.83 2.18 -2.98
C LEU A 269 -20.67 1.50 -1.62
N PHE A 270 -19.64 0.67 -1.51
CA PHE A 270 -19.23 0.05 -0.25
C PHE A 270 -17.92 0.66 0.22
N VAL A 271 -17.76 0.74 1.54
CA VAL A 271 -16.50 1.15 2.17
C VAL A 271 -16.07 0.13 3.21
N TYR A 272 -14.77 0.00 3.40
CA TYR A 272 -14.20 -0.76 4.51
C TYR A 272 -13.72 0.21 5.59
N HIS A 273 -14.45 0.30 6.69
CA HIS A 273 -14.12 1.15 7.83
C HIS A 273 -13.34 0.38 8.89
N SER A 274 -12.31 1.01 9.46
CA SER A 274 -11.39 0.37 10.41
C SER A 274 -12.09 -0.20 11.65
N LYS A 275 -13.21 0.41 12.08
CA LYS A 275 -13.99 0.01 13.28
C LYS A 275 -15.22 -0.86 12.96
N TYR A 276 -15.92 -0.61 11.85
CA TYR A 276 -17.23 -1.22 11.55
C TYR A 276 -17.17 -2.23 10.40
N GLU A 277 -15.98 -2.45 9.84
CA GLU A 277 -15.77 -3.33 8.68
C GLU A 277 -16.53 -2.82 7.44
N SER A 278 -17.07 -3.73 6.63
CA SER A 278 -17.73 -3.40 5.37
C SER A 278 -19.08 -2.74 5.63
N MET A 279 -19.31 -1.56 5.06
CA MET A 279 -20.56 -0.83 5.17
C MET A 279 -21.05 -0.35 3.80
N GLU A 280 -22.36 -0.40 3.60
CA GLU A 280 -23.03 0.23 2.47
C GLU A 280 -23.12 1.74 2.69
N THR A 281 -22.91 2.52 1.63
CA THR A 281 -23.01 3.98 1.66
C THR A 281 -24.34 4.50 1.10
N ASN A 282 -24.67 5.76 1.36
CA ASN A 282 -25.79 6.44 0.70
C ASN A 282 -25.50 6.90 -0.75
N LEU A 283 -24.30 6.64 -1.28
CA LEU A 283 -23.85 7.12 -2.58
C LEU A 283 -24.02 6.05 -3.66
N LYS A 284 -24.53 6.44 -4.84
CA LYS A 284 -24.64 5.56 -6.02
C LYS A 284 -24.58 6.35 -7.32
N TYR A 285 -24.04 5.73 -8.36
CA TYR A 285 -24.13 6.26 -9.73
C TYR A 285 -25.45 5.84 -10.38
N LEU A 286 -26.15 6.78 -11.00
CA LEU A 286 -27.41 6.52 -11.72
C LEU A 286 -27.24 6.61 -13.24
N ASP A 287 -26.34 7.47 -13.72
CA ASP A 287 -26.03 7.62 -15.15
C ASP A 287 -24.72 6.91 -15.53
N PRO A 288 -24.72 6.03 -16.55
CA PRO A 288 -23.51 5.33 -16.99
C PRO A 288 -22.43 6.30 -17.48
N GLY A 289 -22.82 7.40 -18.10
CA GLY A 289 -21.90 8.42 -18.59
C GLY A 289 -21.10 9.06 -17.47
N ASP A 290 -21.74 9.36 -16.34
CA ASP A 290 -21.06 9.92 -15.16
C ASP A 290 -19.99 8.97 -14.61
N LEU A 291 -20.29 7.67 -14.50
CA LEU A 291 -19.34 6.68 -13.98
C LEU A 291 -18.18 6.41 -14.94
N ASP A 292 -18.46 6.30 -16.24
CA ASP A 292 -17.44 6.13 -17.28
C ASP A 292 -16.52 7.37 -17.36
N SER A 293 -17.09 8.56 -17.26
CA SER A 293 -16.35 9.83 -17.18
C SER A 293 -15.47 9.88 -15.94
N PHE A 294 -15.99 9.45 -14.79
CA PHE A 294 -15.24 9.38 -13.54
C PHE A 294 -14.02 8.45 -13.63
N VAL A 295 -14.23 7.21 -14.10
CA VAL A 295 -13.15 6.22 -14.29
C VAL A 295 -12.11 6.75 -15.28
N THR A 296 -12.54 7.33 -16.39
CA THR A 296 -11.65 7.92 -17.41
C THR A 296 -10.84 9.08 -16.83
N LYS A 297 -11.47 9.95 -16.03
CA LYS A 297 -10.81 11.08 -15.35
C LYS A 297 -9.74 10.60 -14.38
N LEU A 298 -10.04 9.57 -13.57
CA LEU A 298 -9.06 9.03 -12.63
C LEU A 298 -7.88 8.36 -13.33
N ALA A 299 -8.12 7.60 -14.40
CA ALA A 299 -7.06 7.01 -15.23
C ALA A 299 -6.12 8.10 -15.78
N GLN A 300 -6.68 9.17 -16.34
CA GLN A 300 -5.90 10.29 -16.89
C GLN A 300 -5.09 11.04 -15.82
N ARG A 301 -5.67 11.24 -14.62
CA ARG A 301 -4.97 11.84 -13.47
C ARG A 301 -3.83 10.98 -12.97
N ALA A 302 -3.96 9.65 -13.04
CA ALA A 302 -2.89 8.71 -12.75
C ALA A 302 -1.84 8.61 -13.88
N GLY A 303 -1.97 9.40 -14.95
CA GLY A 303 -1.04 9.41 -16.08
C GLY A 303 -1.19 8.20 -17.02
N LYS A 304 -2.26 7.43 -16.87
CA LYS A 304 -2.55 6.24 -17.68
C LYS A 304 -3.78 6.49 -18.57
N HIS A 305 -4.04 5.55 -19.48
CA HIS A 305 -5.19 5.58 -20.38
C HIS A 305 -6.00 4.30 -20.21
N ILE A 306 -7.32 4.42 -20.18
CA ILE A 306 -8.27 3.31 -20.17
C ILE A 306 -9.17 3.46 -21.38
N SER A 307 -9.52 2.36 -22.04
CA SER A 307 -10.33 2.38 -23.26
C SER A 307 -11.14 1.10 -23.40
N VAL A 308 -12.09 1.05 -24.35
CA VAL A 308 -12.84 -0.18 -24.63
C VAL A 308 -11.92 -1.32 -25.09
N ALA A 309 -10.81 -1.00 -25.77
CA ALA A 309 -9.82 -2.00 -26.20
C ALA A 309 -8.94 -2.51 -25.05
N GLU A 310 -8.67 -1.66 -24.06
CA GLU A 310 -7.92 -1.98 -22.83
C GLU A 310 -8.75 -1.53 -21.62
N PRO A 311 -9.79 -2.30 -21.26
CA PRO A 311 -10.83 -1.86 -20.33
C PRO A 311 -10.48 -2.08 -18.86
N MET A 312 -9.32 -2.67 -18.52
CA MET A 312 -8.88 -2.89 -17.15
C MET A 312 -7.62 -2.09 -16.87
N LEU A 313 -7.54 -1.44 -15.71
CA LEU A 313 -6.41 -0.60 -15.36
C LEU A 313 -6.13 -0.63 -13.86
N ASP A 314 -4.90 -0.97 -13.50
CA ASP A 314 -4.34 -0.74 -12.17
C ASP A 314 -3.51 0.55 -12.19
N ALA A 315 -3.66 1.42 -11.18
CA ALA A 315 -2.96 2.68 -11.13
C ALA A 315 -2.72 3.19 -9.69
N THR A 316 -1.88 4.22 -9.58
CA THR A 316 -1.66 4.96 -8.33
C THR A 316 -2.23 6.37 -8.48
N MET A 317 -3.09 6.75 -7.54
CA MET A 317 -3.71 8.07 -7.46
C MET A 317 -2.72 9.13 -6.97
N SER A 318 -3.10 10.41 -7.09
CA SER A 318 -2.23 11.54 -6.73
C SER A 318 -1.89 11.62 -5.23
N ASP A 319 -2.72 11.03 -4.37
CA ASP A 319 -2.52 10.92 -2.92
C ASP A 319 -1.71 9.67 -2.52
N GLY A 320 -1.30 8.84 -3.49
CA GLY A 320 -0.61 7.57 -3.26
C GLY A 320 -1.54 6.36 -3.15
N SER A 321 -2.86 6.57 -3.10
CA SER A 321 -3.84 5.48 -3.03
C SER A 321 -3.76 4.59 -4.28
N ARG A 322 -4.00 3.28 -4.12
CA ARG A 322 -4.08 2.35 -5.24
C ARG A 322 -5.50 2.32 -5.78
N ILE A 323 -5.65 2.30 -7.09
CA ILE A 323 -6.96 2.16 -7.72
C ILE A 323 -6.93 1.10 -8.81
N GLN A 324 -7.89 0.20 -8.77
CA GLN A 324 -8.20 -0.76 -9.83
C GLN A 324 -9.51 -0.35 -10.47
N MET A 325 -9.57 -0.32 -11.80
CA MET A 325 -10.74 0.16 -12.54
C MET A 325 -11.07 -0.76 -13.71
N THR A 326 -12.36 -0.83 -14.03
CA THR A 326 -12.85 -1.39 -15.30
C THR A 326 -13.75 -0.39 -16.02
N LEU A 327 -13.62 -0.29 -17.35
CA LEU A 327 -14.41 0.60 -18.19
C LEU A 327 -15.47 -0.17 -18.99
N GLY A 328 -16.69 0.37 -18.97
CA GLY A 328 -17.83 -0.08 -19.76
C GLY A 328 -18.35 -1.45 -19.32
N THR A 329 -19.05 -2.13 -20.23
CA THR A 329 -19.71 -3.41 -19.97
C THR A 329 -18.99 -4.62 -20.56
N GLU A 330 -17.84 -4.41 -21.21
CA GLU A 330 -17.12 -5.47 -21.93
C GLU A 330 -16.55 -6.53 -20.97
N VAL A 331 -16.12 -6.09 -19.79
CA VAL A 331 -15.56 -6.97 -18.74
C VAL A 331 -16.50 -7.11 -17.54
N THR A 332 -17.28 -6.07 -17.23
CA THR A 332 -18.14 -6.01 -16.05
C THR A 332 -19.61 -5.85 -16.43
N ALA A 333 -20.47 -6.77 -15.97
CA ALA A 333 -21.86 -6.83 -16.41
C ALA A 333 -22.73 -5.63 -16.00
N HIS A 334 -22.31 -4.86 -14.99
CA HIS A 334 -23.07 -3.74 -14.40
C HIS A 334 -22.47 -2.36 -14.71
N GLY A 335 -21.75 -2.25 -15.83
CA GLY A 335 -21.04 -1.04 -16.24
C GLY A 335 -19.64 -0.97 -15.63
N SER A 336 -19.03 0.21 -15.73
CA SER A 336 -17.71 0.49 -15.18
C SER A 336 -17.64 0.22 -13.67
N THR A 337 -16.47 -0.16 -13.17
CA THR A 337 -16.24 -0.40 -11.74
C THR A 337 -14.93 0.22 -11.29
N PHE A 338 -14.80 0.49 -9.99
CA PHE A 338 -13.52 0.83 -9.41
C PHE A 338 -13.41 0.36 -7.95
N THR A 339 -12.20 0.04 -7.54
CA THR A 339 -11.85 -0.20 -6.13
C THR A 339 -10.62 0.63 -5.77
N ILE A 340 -10.74 1.46 -4.74
CA ILE A 340 -9.65 2.28 -4.21
C ILE A 340 -9.20 1.67 -2.89
N ARG A 341 -7.90 1.39 -2.76
CA ARG A 341 -7.24 1.13 -1.48
C ARG A 341 -6.50 2.38 -1.05
N LYS A 342 -6.98 3.01 0.02
CA LYS A 342 -6.45 4.29 0.48
C LYS A 342 -5.04 4.16 1.01
N PHE A 343 -4.19 5.11 0.62
CA PHE A 343 -2.89 5.29 1.23
C PHE A 343 -3.06 6.03 2.56
N LYS A 344 -2.57 5.46 3.67
CA LYS A 344 -2.58 6.14 4.97
C LYS A 344 -1.44 7.15 5.00
N GLU A 345 -1.79 8.44 5.09
CA GLU A 345 -0.81 9.52 5.08
C GLU A 345 0.12 9.50 6.30
N VAL A 346 -0.43 9.13 7.47
CA VAL A 346 0.32 9.00 8.72
C VAL A 346 0.73 7.53 8.90
N PRO A 347 2.04 7.21 8.87
CA PRO A 347 2.50 5.85 9.07
C PRO A 347 2.37 5.45 10.55
N ILE A 348 2.03 4.18 10.76
CA ILE A 348 1.88 3.57 12.09
C ILE A 348 3.27 3.39 12.72
N THR A 349 3.39 3.68 14.01
CA THR A 349 4.66 3.65 14.74
C THR A 349 4.83 2.39 15.59
N PRO A 350 6.06 2.08 16.05
CA PRO A 350 6.28 1.05 17.07
C PRO A 350 5.45 1.27 18.33
N THR A 351 5.23 2.52 18.75
CA THR A 351 4.38 2.86 19.89
C THR A 351 2.95 2.40 19.68
N ASP A 352 2.38 2.64 18.49
CA ASP A 352 1.04 2.15 18.14
C ASP A 352 0.96 0.63 18.15
N LEU A 353 1.97 -0.06 17.62
CA LEU A 353 2.01 -1.52 17.60
C LEU A 353 2.02 -2.14 19.00
N VAL A 354 2.70 -1.48 19.95
CA VAL A 354 2.68 -1.86 21.37
C VAL A 354 1.32 -1.55 21.99
N GLU A 355 0.78 -0.36 21.77
CA GLU A 355 -0.51 0.06 22.32
C GLU A 355 -1.65 -0.86 21.88
N TRP A 356 -1.66 -1.29 20.62
CA TRP A 356 -2.67 -2.21 20.12
C TRP A 356 -2.45 -3.67 20.54
N GLY A 357 -1.35 -3.98 21.23
CA GLY A 357 -0.95 -5.34 21.57
C GLY A 357 -0.53 -6.18 20.38
N THR A 358 -0.21 -5.56 19.22
CA THR A 358 0.27 -6.30 18.03
C THR A 358 1.61 -6.96 18.32
N PHE A 359 2.46 -6.26 19.06
CA PHE A 359 3.74 -6.72 19.60
C PHE A 359 3.80 -6.37 21.09
N SER A 360 4.57 -7.14 21.87
CA SER A 360 4.90 -6.74 23.24
C SER A 360 6.05 -5.72 23.24
N PRO A 361 6.16 -4.85 24.27
CA PRO A 361 7.28 -3.92 24.40
C PRO A 361 8.65 -4.61 24.27
N LEU A 362 8.80 -5.78 24.89
CA LEU A 362 10.02 -6.59 24.82
C LEU A 362 10.30 -7.10 23.39
N SER A 363 9.28 -7.52 22.65
CA SER A 363 9.47 -7.97 21.26
C SER A 363 9.87 -6.84 20.32
N ILE A 364 9.37 -5.62 20.54
CA ILE A 364 9.81 -4.43 19.79
C ILE A 364 11.24 -4.04 20.20
N ALA A 365 11.59 -4.08 21.49
CA ALA A 365 12.96 -3.83 21.94
C ALA A 365 13.96 -4.84 21.34
N PHE A 366 13.58 -6.11 21.23
CA PHE A 366 14.34 -7.13 20.52
C PHE A 366 14.52 -6.79 19.03
N LEU A 367 13.44 -6.44 18.33
CA LEU A 367 13.51 -6.05 16.91
C LEU A 367 14.31 -4.77 16.70
N TRP A 368 14.21 -3.79 17.60
CA TRP A 368 15.03 -2.58 17.57
C TRP A 368 16.51 -2.95 17.61
N LEU A 369 16.93 -3.75 18.60
CA LEU A 369 18.32 -4.19 18.71
C LEU A 369 18.77 -5.01 17.49
N ALA A 370 17.90 -5.88 16.95
CA ALA A 370 18.18 -6.64 15.75
C ALA A 370 18.37 -5.74 14.51
N VAL A 371 17.52 -4.71 14.33
CA VAL A 371 17.64 -3.73 13.25
C VAL A 371 18.96 -2.98 13.35
N GLU A 372 19.28 -2.44 14.53
CA GLU A 372 20.52 -1.67 14.75
C GLU A 372 21.79 -2.48 14.43
N ASN A 373 21.71 -3.81 14.62
CA ASN A 373 22.79 -4.75 14.34
C ASN A 373 22.70 -5.43 12.97
N GLY A 374 21.89 -4.87 12.05
CA GLY A 374 21.87 -5.29 10.65
C GLY A 374 21.29 -6.68 10.41
N LYS A 375 20.33 -7.12 11.23
CA LYS A 375 19.65 -8.41 11.06
C LYS A 375 18.53 -8.31 10.04
N SER A 376 18.61 -9.10 8.98
CA SER A 376 17.63 -9.16 7.89
C SER A 376 16.33 -9.84 8.35
N CYS A 377 15.18 -9.31 7.94
CA CYS A 377 13.88 -9.81 8.39
C CYS A 377 12.83 -9.82 7.29
N ILE A 378 12.06 -10.91 7.21
CA ILE A 378 10.84 -10.99 6.40
C ILE A 378 9.61 -10.94 7.31
N PHE A 379 8.70 -10.01 7.01
CA PHE A 379 7.36 -9.98 7.60
C PHE A 379 6.41 -10.81 6.74
N ALA A 380 5.97 -11.95 7.25
CA ALA A 380 5.06 -12.88 6.61
C ALA A 380 3.62 -12.75 7.15
N GLY A 381 2.62 -13.10 6.36
CA GLY A 381 1.22 -13.14 6.77
C GLY A 381 0.21 -13.02 5.63
N GLY A 382 -1.06 -13.34 5.91
CA GLY A 382 -2.16 -13.21 4.97
C GLY A 382 -2.39 -11.77 4.47
N THR A 383 -3.31 -11.60 3.52
CA THR A 383 -3.73 -10.26 3.07
C THR A 383 -4.32 -9.46 4.22
N ALA A 384 -4.02 -8.16 4.27
CA ALA A 384 -4.48 -7.23 5.31
C ALA A 384 -4.09 -7.59 6.77
N SER A 385 -3.10 -8.47 6.97
CA SER A 385 -2.57 -8.85 8.30
C SER A 385 -1.69 -7.79 8.96
N GLY A 386 -1.25 -6.77 8.22
CA GLY A 386 -0.41 -5.65 8.72
C GLY A 386 1.08 -5.72 8.35
N LYS A 387 1.47 -6.51 7.33
CA LYS A 387 2.89 -6.78 7.03
C LYS A 387 3.68 -5.52 6.75
N THR A 388 3.24 -4.76 5.74
CA THR A 388 3.89 -3.49 5.37
C THR A 388 3.82 -2.49 6.51
N THR A 389 2.74 -2.51 7.30
CA THR A 389 2.59 -1.65 8.48
C THR A 389 3.69 -1.89 9.50
N SER A 390 3.93 -3.14 9.90
CA SER A 390 4.99 -3.43 10.86
C SER A 390 6.37 -3.30 10.26
N LEU A 391 6.54 -3.63 8.98
CA LEU A 391 7.80 -3.34 8.27
C LEU A 391 8.13 -1.84 8.36
N ASN A 392 7.18 -0.96 8.06
CA ASN A 392 7.38 0.49 8.12
C ASN A 392 7.69 0.97 9.54
N ALA A 393 6.93 0.50 10.53
CA ALA A 393 7.13 0.84 11.94
C ALA A 393 8.53 0.43 12.43
N ILE A 394 8.93 -0.82 12.19
CA ILE A 394 10.24 -1.35 12.62
C ILE A 394 11.38 -0.68 11.85
N SER A 395 11.16 -0.23 10.61
CA SER A 395 12.16 0.52 9.84
C SER A 395 12.50 1.88 10.46
N LEU A 396 11.70 2.40 11.40
CA LEU A 396 12.06 3.61 12.16
C LEU A 396 13.29 3.41 13.07
N PHE A 397 13.64 2.16 13.40
CA PHE A 397 14.84 1.82 14.18
C PHE A 397 16.12 1.75 13.34
N ILE A 398 16.04 1.89 12.01
CA ILE A 398 17.23 1.93 11.17
C ILE A 398 18.10 3.13 11.59
N PRO A 399 19.43 2.96 11.73
CA PRO A 399 20.31 4.05 12.14
C PRO A 399 20.14 5.32 11.28
N PRO A 400 20.14 6.52 11.88
CA PRO A 400 19.68 7.74 11.22
C PRO A 400 20.47 8.18 9.99
N LEU A 401 21.75 7.82 9.91
CA LEU A 401 22.64 8.18 8.80
C LEU A 401 22.76 7.07 7.75
N ALA A 402 22.17 5.90 8.02
CA ALA A 402 22.28 4.74 7.15
C ALA A 402 21.67 5.03 5.78
N LYS A 403 22.30 4.52 4.72
CA LYS A 403 21.75 4.61 3.37
C LYS A 403 20.65 3.58 3.16
N ILE A 404 19.43 4.06 2.92
CA ILE A 404 18.25 3.23 2.71
C ILE A 404 17.82 3.32 1.24
N VAL A 405 17.52 2.17 0.63
CA VAL A 405 16.85 2.09 -0.67
C VAL A 405 15.58 1.27 -0.50
N THR A 406 14.42 1.86 -0.79
CA THR A 406 13.13 1.13 -0.81
C THR A 406 12.72 0.86 -2.25
N LEU A 407 12.18 -0.34 -2.49
CA LEU A 407 11.72 -0.80 -3.79
C LEU A 407 10.28 -1.29 -3.65
N GLU A 408 9.33 -0.63 -4.32
CA GLU A 408 7.91 -0.86 -4.09
C GLU A 408 7.12 -0.88 -5.41
N ASP A 409 6.06 -1.68 -5.49
CA ASP A 409 5.14 -1.58 -6.64
C ASP A 409 4.29 -0.32 -6.56
N THR A 410 3.99 0.11 -5.34
CA THR A 410 3.37 1.39 -5.05
C THR A 410 3.95 1.87 -3.75
N ARG A 411 4.16 3.17 -3.65
CA ARG A 411 4.74 3.79 -2.47
C ARG A 411 3.83 3.56 -1.26
N GLU A 412 4.27 2.72 -0.33
CA GLU A 412 3.60 2.42 0.95
C GLU A 412 4.46 2.89 2.14
N LEU A 413 5.79 2.81 2.01
CA LEU A 413 6.73 3.17 3.06
C LEU A 413 6.91 4.70 3.17
N LYS A 414 7.02 5.16 4.42
CA LYS A 414 7.24 6.58 4.75
C LYS A 414 8.24 6.68 5.90
N LEU A 415 9.49 6.93 5.54
CA LEU A 415 10.60 7.00 6.46
C LEU A 415 11.03 8.46 6.70
N PRO A 416 11.43 8.82 7.93
CA PRO A 416 11.96 10.15 8.26
C PRO A 416 13.45 10.32 7.88
N HIS A 417 14.13 9.24 7.49
CA HIS A 417 15.56 9.24 7.18
C HIS A 417 15.92 10.12 5.98
N ALA A 418 16.94 10.96 6.14
CA ALA A 418 17.39 11.86 5.08
C ALA A 418 18.11 11.14 3.93
N ASN A 419 18.88 10.08 4.23
CA ASN A 419 19.65 9.31 3.26
C ASN A 419 18.84 8.14 2.68
N TRP A 420 17.65 8.46 2.15
CA TRP A 420 16.69 7.48 1.64
C TRP A 420 16.37 7.71 0.16
N ILE A 421 16.47 6.65 -0.64
CA ILE A 421 16.05 6.61 -2.05
C ILE A 421 14.79 5.74 -2.19
N PRO A 422 13.60 6.34 -2.35
CA PRO A 422 12.39 5.61 -2.68
C PRO A 422 12.31 5.32 -4.18
N SER A 423 12.23 4.04 -4.54
CA SER A 423 12.10 3.58 -5.93
C SER A 423 10.79 2.82 -6.11
N VAL A 424 10.10 3.08 -7.23
CA VAL A 424 8.80 2.47 -7.53
C VAL A 424 8.85 1.80 -8.90
N THR A 425 8.18 0.66 -9.05
CA THR A 425 8.08 -0.02 -10.35
C THR A 425 7.31 0.82 -11.35
N ARG A 426 7.50 0.51 -12.63
CA ARG A 426 6.85 1.22 -13.73
C ARG A 426 6.44 0.26 -14.82
N GLU A 427 5.14 0.17 -15.06
CA GLU A 427 4.61 -0.57 -16.21
C GLU A 427 4.98 0.12 -17.53
N SER A 428 5.10 -0.68 -18.59
CA SER A 428 5.32 -0.18 -19.95
C SER A 428 4.10 0.61 -20.45
N PHE A 429 4.36 1.68 -21.21
CA PHE A 429 3.32 2.41 -21.96
C PHE A 429 3.13 1.87 -23.40
N ASP A 430 3.97 0.92 -23.81
CA ASP A 430 3.97 0.30 -25.13
C ASP A 430 3.40 -1.12 -25.04
N ILE A 431 2.57 -1.50 -26.01
CA ILE A 431 2.00 -2.84 -26.20
C ILE A 431 3.12 -3.88 -26.33
N ALA A 432 4.29 -3.48 -26.82
CA ALA A 432 5.47 -4.33 -26.92
C ALA A 432 6.26 -4.50 -25.59
N GLY A 433 5.79 -3.94 -24.46
CA GLY A 433 6.43 -4.05 -23.15
C GLY A 433 7.73 -3.24 -23.00
N LYS A 434 8.05 -2.37 -23.95
CA LYS A 434 9.33 -1.65 -23.97
C LYS A 434 9.39 -0.59 -22.86
N GLY A 435 10.33 -0.76 -21.95
CA GLY A 435 10.60 0.19 -20.87
C GLY A 435 9.90 -0.12 -19.55
N GLU A 436 9.29 -1.30 -19.41
CA GLU A 436 8.90 -1.83 -18.11
C GLU A 436 10.10 -1.85 -17.14
N ILE A 437 9.88 -1.40 -15.91
CA ILE A 437 10.85 -1.46 -14.82
C ILE A 437 10.17 -2.22 -13.69
N ASP A 438 10.51 -3.50 -13.57
CA ASP A 438 9.99 -4.36 -12.51
C ASP A 438 10.87 -4.32 -11.25
N MET A 439 10.42 -5.00 -10.20
CA MET A 439 11.15 -5.10 -8.92
C MET A 439 12.56 -5.66 -9.10
N TYR A 440 12.76 -6.58 -10.04
CA TYR A 440 14.04 -7.21 -10.28
C TYR A 440 15.06 -6.22 -10.87
N GLU A 441 14.66 -5.42 -11.85
CA GLU A 441 15.51 -4.37 -12.42
C GLU A 441 15.83 -3.28 -11.38
N LEU A 442 14.85 -2.87 -10.57
CA LEU A 442 15.07 -1.94 -9.46
C LEU A 442 16.08 -2.49 -8.45
N LEU A 443 15.93 -3.77 -8.07
CA LEU A 443 16.80 -4.42 -7.09
C LEU A 443 18.24 -4.51 -7.58
N LYS A 444 18.43 -4.90 -8.84
CA LYS A 444 19.74 -4.92 -9.49
C LYS A 444 20.39 -3.52 -9.56
N ALA A 445 19.60 -2.47 -9.80
CA ALA A 445 20.08 -1.09 -9.77
C ALA A 445 20.44 -0.63 -8.35
N ALA A 446 19.61 -0.97 -7.37
CA ALA A 446 19.81 -0.62 -5.96
C ALA A 446 21.13 -1.17 -5.42
N LEU A 447 21.51 -2.42 -5.76
CA LEU A 447 22.79 -3.00 -5.31
C LEU A 447 24.02 -2.21 -5.78
N ARG A 448 23.92 -1.45 -6.88
CA ARG A 448 25.01 -0.56 -7.32
C ARG A 448 25.10 0.74 -6.54
N GLN A 449 24.04 1.08 -5.82
CA GLN A 449 23.98 2.28 -4.98
C GLN A 449 24.64 2.05 -3.61
N ARG A 450 25.08 0.81 -3.29
CA ARG A 450 25.65 0.43 -1.99
C ARG A 450 24.75 0.83 -0.80
N PRO A 451 23.49 0.37 -0.77
CA PRO A 451 22.63 0.59 0.39
C PRO A 451 23.18 -0.16 1.60
N GLU A 452 23.04 0.42 2.79
CA GLU A 452 23.21 -0.31 4.04
C GLU A 452 21.95 -1.12 4.35
N TYR A 453 20.78 -0.53 4.05
CA TYR A 453 19.46 -1.13 4.23
C TYR A 453 18.71 -1.15 2.90
N LEU A 454 18.27 -2.34 2.51
CA LEU A 454 17.52 -2.57 1.28
C LEU A 454 16.14 -3.12 1.63
N ILE A 455 15.10 -2.33 1.39
CA ILE A 455 13.73 -2.70 1.74
C ILE A 455 12.95 -2.98 0.46
N VAL A 456 12.45 -4.20 0.32
CA VAL A 456 11.56 -4.57 -0.78
C VAL A 456 10.14 -4.65 -0.24
N GLY A 457 9.22 -3.87 -0.80
CA GLY A 457 7.85 -3.76 -0.28
C GLY A 457 7.18 -5.13 -0.15
N GLU A 458 7.26 -5.97 -1.19
CA GLU A 458 6.82 -7.35 -1.13
C GLU A 458 7.58 -8.23 -2.13
N VAL A 459 7.94 -9.44 -1.73
CA VAL A 459 8.49 -10.47 -2.62
C VAL A 459 7.40 -11.44 -3.08
N ARG A 460 7.27 -11.61 -4.40
CA ARG A 460 6.27 -12.43 -5.09
C ARG A 460 6.84 -13.32 -6.19
N GLY A 461 8.05 -13.03 -6.69
CA GLY A 461 8.63 -13.71 -7.85
C GLY A 461 10.15 -13.67 -7.90
N LYS A 462 10.69 -13.47 -9.12
CA LYS A 462 12.12 -13.61 -9.46
C LYS A 462 13.05 -12.67 -8.67
N GLU A 463 12.54 -11.54 -8.20
CA GLU A 463 13.29 -10.57 -7.40
C GLU A 463 13.76 -11.14 -6.06
N ALA A 464 13.05 -12.12 -5.50
CA ALA A 464 13.42 -12.74 -4.24
C ALA A 464 14.77 -13.48 -4.31
N LEU A 465 15.11 -14.12 -5.44
CA LEU A 465 16.43 -14.74 -5.61
C LEU A 465 17.54 -13.69 -5.46
N THR A 466 17.38 -12.54 -6.11
CA THR A 466 18.35 -11.44 -6.02
C THR A 466 18.36 -10.81 -4.62
N LEU A 467 17.24 -10.80 -3.91
CA LEU A 467 17.18 -10.33 -2.53
C LEU A 467 18.00 -11.24 -1.60
N PHE A 468 17.84 -12.56 -1.72
CA PHE A 468 18.63 -13.53 -0.94
C PHE A 468 20.11 -13.53 -1.33
N GLN A 469 20.45 -13.23 -2.59
CA GLN A 469 21.83 -12.95 -3.00
C GLN A 469 22.38 -11.68 -2.33
N ALA A 470 21.57 -10.63 -2.20
CA ALA A 470 21.96 -9.42 -1.50
C ALA A 470 22.23 -9.70 -0.01
N MET A 471 21.36 -10.46 0.65
CA MET A 471 21.55 -10.93 2.03
C MET A 471 22.87 -11.68 2.18
N SER A 472 23.11 -12.66 1.30
CA SER A 472 24.33 -13.48 1.31
C SER A 472 25.62 -12.69 1.05
N THR A 473 25.51 -11.50 0.46
CA THR A 473 26.64 -10.59 0.20
C THR A 473 26.78 -9.48 1.25
N GLY A 474 26.03 -9.57 2.35
CA GLY A 474 26.15 -8.67 3.51
C GLY A 474 25.29 -7.41 3.45
N HIS A 475 24.32 -7.33 2.54
CA HIS A 475 23.32 -6.25 2.58
C HIS A 475 22.25 -6.59 3.61
N VAL A 476 21.90 -5.66 4.48
CA VAL A 476 20.77 -5.82 5.40
C VAL A 476 19.49 -5.64 4.61
N THR A 477 18.60 -6.62 4.67
CA THR A 477 17.38 -6.58 3.87
C THR A 477 16.13 -6.76 4.70
N TYR A 478 15.07 -6.06 4.30
CA TYR A 478 13.74 -6.25 4.84
C TYR A 478 12.74 -6.45 3.71
N SER A 479 11.78 -7.33 3.91
CA SER A 479 10.71 -7.52 2.94
C SER A 479 9.42 -8.02 3.57
N THR A 480 8.33 -8.01 2.79
CA THR A 480 7.10 -8.70 3.14
C THR A 480 6.81 -9.86 2.20
N MET A 481 6.06 -10.85 2.68
CA MET A 481 5.62 -11.99 1.87
C MET A 481 4.25 -12.51 2.33
N HIS A 482 3.44 -12.98 1.39
CA HIS A 482 2.21 -13.69 1.73
C HIS A 482 2.49 -15.13 2.18
N ALA A 483 2.46 -15.39 3.49
CA ALA A 483 2.57 -16.72 4.07
C ALA A 483 2.07 -16.76 5.53
N ASP A 484 1.21 -17.70 5.88
CA ASP A 484 0.57 -17.75 7.22
C ASP A 484 1.39 -18.54 8.27
N SER A 485 2.56 -19.04 7.88
CA SER A 485 3.51 -19.76 8.73
C SER A 485 4.91 -19.75 8.11
N VAL A 486 5.93 -20.06 8.91
CA VAL A 486 7.31 -20.23 8.42
C VAL A 486 7.42 -21.36 7.40
N ALA A 487 6.75 -22.49 7.64
CA ALA A 487 6.73 -23.58 6.67
C ALA A 487 6.15 -23.14 5.31
N SER A 488 5.07 -22.34 5.33
CA SER A 488 4.48 -21.79 4.11
C SER A 488 5.39 -20.75 3.44
N ALA A 489 6.09 -19.94 4.22
CA ALA A 489 7.06 -18.96 3.74
C ALA A 489 8.22 -19.65 3.02
N VAL A 490 8.86 -20.64 3.67
CA VAL A 490 9.92 -21.46 3.09
C VAL A 490 9.46 -22.16 1.82
N HIS A 491 8.28 -22.81 1.86
CA HIS A 491 7.74 -23.47 0.67
C HIS A 491 7.52 -22.50 -0.50
N ARG A 492 7.05 -21.28 -0.25
CA ARG A 492 6.87 -20.27 -1.30
C ARG A 492 8.19 -19.79 -1.87
N LEU A 493 9.19 -19.55 -1.02
CA LEU A 493 10.53 -19.14 -1.45
C LEU A 493 11.18 -20.20 -2.34
N GLU A 494 11.02 -21.48 -2.04
CA GLU A 494 11.71 -22.55 -2.78
C GLU A 494 11.07 -22.92 -4.12
N ASN A 495 9.78 -22.68 -4.28
CA ASN A 495 9.03 -23.11 -5.44
C ASN A 495 8.82 -21.97 -6.45
N PRO A 496 8.59 -22.29 -7.74
CA PRO A 496 8.17 -21.30 -8.72
C PRO A 496 6.92 -20.53 -8.26
N PRO A 497 6.83 -19.21 -8.53
CA PRO A 497 7.69 -18.42 -9.41
C PRO A 497 8.97 -17.84 -8.75
N ILE A 498 9.26 -18.13 -7.48
CA ILE A 498 10.39 -17.54 -6.75
C ILE A 498 11.68 -18.36 -6.93
N SER A 499 11.65 -19.65 -6.60
CA SER A 499 12.76 -20.59 -6.81
C SER A 499 14.10 -20.20 -6.13
N VAL A 500 14.05 -19.66 -4.91
CA VAL A 500 15.24 -19.43 -4.06
C VAL A 500 15.83 -20.77 -3.64
N PRO A 501 17.12 -21.05 -3.91
CA PRO A 501 17.79 -22.24 -3.42
C PRO A 501 17.76 -22.33 -1.89
N ARG A 502 17.40 -23.50 -1.36
CA ARG A 502 17.26 -23.72 0.09
C ARG A 502 18.48 -23.27 0.89
N ASN A 503 19.69 -23.54 0.39
CA ASN A 503 20.94 -23.14 1.04
C ASN A 503 21.13 -21.62 1.20
N MET A 504 20.38 -20.79 0.47
CA MET A 504 20.40 -19.34 0.63
C MET A 504 19.48 -18.87 1.76
N LEU A 505 18.55 -19.71 2.23
CA LEU A 505 17.59 -19.33 3.27
C LEU A 505 18.27 -19.05 4.62
N SER A 506 19.44 -19.62 4.88
CA SER A 506 20.23 -19.33 6.08
C SER A 506 20.82 -17.91 6.10
N ALA A 507 20.77 -17.16 4.99
CA ALA A 507 21.16 -15.75 4.97
C ALA A 507 20.10 -14.81 5.55
N LEU A 508 18.89 -15.30 5.79
CA LEU A 508 17.83 -14.55 6.47
C LEU A 508 17.95 -14.77 7.97
N ASP A 509 17.94 -13.72 8.80
CA ASP A 509 18.03 -13.89 10.26
C ASP A 509 16.65 -14.14 10.89
N LEU A 510 15.61 -13.41 10.44
CA LEU A 510 14.30 -13.36 11.11
C LEU A 510 13.11 -13.54 10.15
N ILE A 511 12.08 -14.24 10.65
CA ILE A 511 10.73 -14.21 10.09
C ILE A 511 9.73 -13.81 11.17
N CYS A 512 9.03 -12.70 10.94
CA CYS A 512 7.88 -12.29 11.76
C CYS A 512 6.59 -12.72 11.07
N VAL A 513 5.82 -13.62 11.69
CA VAL A 513 4.54 -14.09 11.14
C VAL A 513 3.40 -13.30 11.75
N GLN A 514 2.66 -12.56 10.94
CA GLN A 514 1.50 -11.79 11.34
C GLN A 514 0.22 -12.47 10.96
N VAL A 515 -0.78 -12.27 11.82
CA VAL A 515 -2.12 -12.78 11.62
C VAL A 515 -3.15 -11.73 11.93
N GLN A 516 -4.28 -11.90 11.30
CA GLN A 516 -5.49 -11.22 11.64
C GLN A 516 -6.42 -12.20 12.33
N ALA A 517 -6.83 -11.85 13.54
CA ALA A 517 -7.67 -12.69 14.38
C ALA A 517 -8.90 -11.93 14.84
N ARG A 518 -9.86 -12.65 15.39
CA ARG A 518 -10.97 -12.06 16.15
C ARG A 518 -10.86 -12.48 17.61
N VAL A 519 -10.86 -11.52 18.51
CA VAL A 519 -10.85 -11.70 19.96
C VAL A 519 -11.95 -10.82 20.54
N GLY A 520 -12.85 -11.38 21.34
CA GLY A 520 -13.99 -10.63 21.90
C GLY A 520 -14.93 -10.03 20.84
N GLY A 521 -15.02 -10.64 19.65
CA GLY A 521 -15.81 -10.12 18.52
C GLY A 521 -15.13 -9.00 17.72
N GLN A 522 -13.99 -8.47 18.19
CA GLN A 522 -13.24 -7.43 17.51
C GLN A 522 -12.13 -8.02 16.64
N ARG A 523 -11.95 -7.44 15.45
CA ARG A 523 -10.87 -7.81 14.53
C ARG A 523 -9.57 -7.15 15.00
N ILE A 524 -8.58 -7.97 15.31
CA ILE A 524 -7.27 -7.53 15.79
C ILE A 524 -6.17 -8.03 14.84
N ARG A 525 -5.07 -7.29 14.80
CA ARG A 525 -3.84 -7.71 14.13
C ARG A 525 -2.81 -8.04 15.21
N ARG A 526 -2.15 -9.19 15.08
CA ARG A 526 -1.18 -9.70 16.05
C ARG A 526 0.02 -10.27 15.34
N ASN A 527 1.21 -10.04 15.90
CA ASN A 527 2.37 -10.82 15.52
C ASN A 527 2.29 -12.19 16.19
N LYS A 528 1.95 -13.22 15.41
CA LYS A 528 1.78 -14.59 15.88
C LYS A 528 3.07 -15.13 16.44
N GLN A 529 4.17 -15.01 15.70
CA GLN A 529 5.46 -15.59 16.04
C GLN A 529 6.61 -14.72 15.52
N ILE A 530 7.71 -14.64 16.26
CA ILE A 530 9.02 -14.18 15.77
C ILE A 530 9.95 -15.38 15.82
N ILE A 531 10.50 -15.74 14.66
CA ILE A 531 11.31 -16.94 14.47
C ILE A 531 12.67 -16.55 13.90
N GLU A 532 13.72 -17.04 14.53
CA GLU A 532 15.10 -16.99 14.04
C GLU A 532 15.34 -18.15 13.09
N ILE A 533 16.04 -17.87 11.99
CA ILE A 533 16.55 -18.90 11.09
C ILE A 533 18.04 -19.05 11.41
N LEU A 534 18.46 -20.27 11.76
CA LEU A 534 19.81 -20.51 12.26
C LEU A 534 20.71 -21.09 11.17
N ASP A 535 20.36 -22.29 10.69
CA ASP A 535 21.13 -23.00 9.69
C ASP A 535 20.25 -24.09 9.03
N ILE A 536 20.84 -24.87 8.14
CA ILE A 536 20.22 -26.03 7.52
C ILE A 536 20.95 -27.28 7.98
N ASP A 537 20.21 -28.25 8.51
CA ASP A 537 20.81 -29.54 8.90
C ASP A 537 21.38 -30.22 7.64
N PRO A 538 22.70 -30.47 7.57
CA PRO A 538 23.34 -31.03 6.38
C PRO A 538 22.91 -32.47 6.06
N ARG A 539 22.31 -33.18 7.03
CA ARG A 539 21.84 -34.55 6.88
C ARG A 539 20.38 -34.64 6.44
N THR A 540 19.51 -33.82 7.03
CA THR A 540 18.06 -33.86 6.74
C THR A 540 17.64 -32.81 5.70
N ASN A 541 18.49 -31.82 5.44
CA ASN A 541 18.17 -30.63 4.65
C ASN A 541 16.99 -29.83 5.24
N GLU A 542 16.70 -29.99 6.54
CA GLU A 542 15.67 -29.24 7.24
C GLU A 542 16.23 -27.91 7.74
N LEU A 543 15.38 -26.88 7.71
CA LEU A 543 15.73 -25.57 8.22
C LEU A 543 15.65 -25.59 9.76
N ILE A 544 16.76 -25.29 10.41
CA ILE A 544 16.86 -25.17 11.86
C ILE A 544 16.37 -23.76 12.22
N THR A 545 15.37 -23.71 13.10
CA THR A 545 14.73 -22.46 13.50
C THR A 545 14.58 -22.39 15.02
N ASN A 546 14.59 -21.18 15.57
CA ASN A 546 14.31 -20.93 16.97
C ASN A 546 13.13 -19.97 17.12
N GLU A 547 12.12 -20.35 17.90
CA GLU A 547 11.00 -19.47 18.18
C GLU A 547 11.33 -18.58 19.39
N VAL A 548 11.36 -17.27 19.15
CA VAL A 548 11.73 -16.28 20.17
C VAL A 548 10.49 -15.76 20.88
N PHE A 549 9.45 -15.43 20.12
CA PHE A 549 8.18 -14.94 20.65
C PHE A 549 7.00 -15.70 20.05
N ARG A 550 5.97 -15.93 20.87
CA ARG A 550 4.70 -16.53 20.45
C ARG A 550 3.51 -15.83 21.09
N TRP A 551 2.54 -15.47 20.27
CA TRP A 551 1.22 -15.02 20.70
C TRP A 551 0.27 -16.19 20.91
N ARG A 552 -0.52 -16.14 21.99
CA ARG A 552 -1.56 -17.12 22.33
C ARG A 552 -2.94 -16.50 22.18
N GLN A 553 -3.66 -16.94 21.16
CA GLN A 553 -5.01 -16.43 20.87
C GLN A 553 -6.00 -16.57 22.03
N ALA A 554 -5.89 -17.61 22.85
CA ALA A 554 -6.82 -17.86 23.94
C ALA A 554 -6.71 -16.82 25.08
N THR A 555 -5.52 -16.28 25.34
CA THR A 555 -5.27 -15.31 26.41
C THR A 555 -4.96 -13.90 25.89
N ASP A 556 -4.77 -13.76 24.57
CA ASP A 556 -4.24 -12.56 23.91
C ASP A 556 -2.87 -12.10 24.44
N GLU A 557 -2.06 -13.05 24.92
CA GLU A 557 -0.75 -12.78 25.50
C GLU A 557 0.39 -13.17 24.56
N ILE A 558 1.49 -12.40 24.60
CA ILE A 558 2.73 -12.68 23.88
C ILE A 558 3.78 -13.18 24.88
N THR A 559 4.26 -14.41 24.68
CA THR A 559 5.28 -15.04 25.53
C THR A 559 6.64 -15.05 24.85
N TYR A 560 7.69 -14.73 25.60
CA TYR A 560 9.09 -14.88 25.20
C TYR A 560 9.59 -16.29 25.58
N SER A 561 10.34 -16.95 24.69
CA SER A 561 10.86 -18.31 24.90
C SER A 561 11.99 -18.37 25.92
N GLY A 562 12.66 -17.23 26.19
CA GLY A 562 13.80 -17.14 27.10
C GLY A 562 15.16 -17.35 26.42
N LYS A 563 15.20 -17.59 25.11
CA LYS A 563 16.44 -17.84 24.35
C LYS A 563 16.39 -17.20 22.98
N SER A 564 17.49 -16.58 22.58
CA SER A 564 17.67 -15.97 21.26
C SER A 564 19.12 -16.12 20.85
N TYR A 565 19.36 -16.73 19.69
CA TYR A 565 20.69 -16.87 19.12
C TYR A 565 21.18 -15.55 18.51
N ILE A 566 20.27 -14.71 18.01
CA ILE A 566 20.62 -13.37 17.54
C ILE A 566 21.18 -12.50 18.67
N LEU A 567 20.58 -12.58 19.86
CA LEU A 567 21.12 -11.87 21.02
C LEU A 567 22.52 -12.38 21.39
N GLU A 568 22.75 -13.70 21.34
CA GLU A 568 24.08 -14.29 21.57
C GLU A 568 25.11 -13.82 20.52
N GLU A 569 24.74 -13.75 19.24
CA GLU A 569 25.59 -13.22 18.18
C GLU A 569 25.92 -11.73 18.37
N ILE A 570 24.94 -10.93 18.81
CA ILE A 570 25.16 -9.51 19.13
C ILE A 570 26.09 -9.38 20.34
N MET A 571 25.91 -10.22 21.37
CA MET A 571 26.82 -10.25 22.51
C MET A 571 28.25 -10.56 22.06
N GLU A 572 28.45 -11.55 21.20
CA GLU A 572 29.77 -11.90 20.69
C GLU A 572 30.38 -10.78 19.86
N ALA A 573 29.60 -10.19 18.93
CA ALA A 573 30.07 -9.12 18.05
C ALA A 573 30.52 -7.86 18.80
N HIS A 574 29.87 -7.54 19.93
CA HIS A 574 30.20 -6.37 20.75
C HIS A 574 31.05 -6.68 21.99
N GLY A 575 31.31 -7.97 22.28
CA GLY A 575 31.95 -8.39 23.52
C GLY A 575 31.13 -8.10 24.78
N TRP A 576 29.80 -8.17 24.70
CA TRP A 576 28.89 -7.93 25.82
C TRP A 576 28.63 -9.22 26.62
N ASP A 577 28.35 -9.04 27.91
CA ASP A 577 27.86 -10.10 28.78
C ASP A 577 26.31 -10.14 28.84
N GLU A 578 25.77 -11.20 29.45
CA GLU A 578 24.32 -11.39 29.58
C GLU A 578 23.65 -10.23 30.36
N GLU A 579 24.36 -9.65 31.34
CA GLU A 579 23.85 -8.53 32.14
C GLU A 579 23.74 -7.26 31.30
N ARG A 580 24.72 -6.98 30.43
CA ARG A 580 24.73 -5.83 29.55
C ARG A 580 23.59 -5.90 28.55
N ILE A 581 23.41 -7.03 27.85
CA ILE A 581 22.33 -7.14 26.86
C ILE A 581 20.95 -7.11 27.50
N SER A 582 20.80 -7.72 28.68
CA SER A 582 19.55 -7.67 29.45
C SER A 582 19.21 -6.23 29.85
N ARG A 583 20.21 -5.47 30.31
CA ARG A 583 20.05 -4.04 30.63
C ARG A 583 19.65 -3.24 29.41
N ASP A 584 20.28 -3.51 28.27
CA ASP A 584 20.08 -2.80 27.01
C ASP A 584 18.66 -3.03 26.42
N LEU A 585 18.15 -4.26 26.54
CA LEU A 585 16.76 -4.60 26.23
C LEU A 585 15.77 -3.95 27.19
N MET A 586 16.07 -3.96 28.50
CA MET A 586 15.22 -3.30 29.51
C MET A 586 15.14 -1.79 29.29
N GLN A 587 16.26 -1.14 28.94
CA GLN A 587 16.27 0.30 28.63
C GLN A 587 15.41 0.62 27.42
N ARG A 588 15.58 -0.10 26.30
CA ARG A 588 14.71 0.08 25.11
C ARG A 588 13.25 -0.17 25.42
N GLN A 589 12.96 -1.19 26.23
CA GLN A 589 11.59 -1.47 26.68
C GLN A 589 11.02 -0.30 27.49
N GLU A 590 11.80 0.30 28.39
CA GLU A 590 11.42 1.46 29.20
C GLU A 590 11.14 2.69 28.32
N VAL A 591 11.96 2.93 27.28
CA VAL A 591 11.71 4.00 26.29
C VAL A 591 10.39 3.79 25.55
N LEU A 592 10.13 2.58 25.06
CA LEU A 592 8.89 2.25 24.34
C LEU A 592 7.66 2.43 25.22
N GLU A 593 7.75 1.99 26.47
CA GLU A 593 6.67 2.12 27.44
C GLU A 593 6.45 3.58 27.86
N TRP A 594 7.53 4.36 27.97
CA TRP A 594 7.45 5.79 28.23
C TRP A 594 6.76 6.54 27.08
N MET A 595 7.13 6.27 25.83
CA MET A 595 6.46 6.83 24.65
C MET A 595 4.98 6.48 24.62
N ARG A 596 4.62 5.23 24.95
CA ARG A 596 3.24 4.76 25.02
C ARG A 596 2.43 5.51 26.09
N GLN A 597 3.00 5.68 27.28
CA GLN A 597 2.33 6.37 28.40
C GLN A 597 2.11 7.87 28.15
N HIS A 598 2.96 8.50 27.33
CA HIS A 598 2.86 9.92 26.97
C HIS A 598 2.16 10.15 25.61
N ASP A 599 1.55 9.11 25.04
CA ASP A 599 0.80 9.16 23.78
C ASP A 599 1.62 9.65 22.57
N ILE A 600 2.93 9.37 22.58
CA ILE A 600 3.85 9.79 21.50
C ILE A 600 3.71 8.81 20.33
N ARG A 601 2.86 9.17 19.37
CA ARG A 601 2.49 8.35 18.21
C ARG A 601 2.87 8.95 16.87
N ASP A 602 3.24 10.23 16.80
CA ASP A 602 3.70 10.80 15.53
C ASP A 602 5.05 10.18 15.14
N TYR A 603 5.16 9.74 13.89
CA TYR A 603 6.35 9.02 13.42
C TYR A 603 7.62 9.86 13.44
N ARG A 604 7.52 11.20 13.34
CA ARG A 604 8.67 12.10 13.42
C ARG A 604 9.12 12.27 14.88
N GLU A 605 8.18 12.42 15.80
CA GLU A 605 8.47 12.47 17.23
C GLU A 605 9.10 11.16 17.72
N VAL A 606 8.51 10.02 17.37
CA VAL A 606 9.08 8.69 17.67
C VAL A 606 10.49 8.56 17.08
N SER A 607 10.68 8.98 15.83
CA SER A 607 12.01 8.96 15.21
C SER A 607 13.01 9.86 15.93
N ASN A 608 12.62 11.06 16.37
CA ASN A 608 13.49 11.95 17.14
C ASN A 608 13.94 11.31 18.46
N ILE A 609 13.05 10.58 19.14
CA ILE A 609 13.38 9.86 20.38
C ILE A 609 14.34 8.71 20.08
N VAL A 610 14.09 7.91 19.04
CA VAL A 610 14.99 6.83 18.62
C VAL A 610 16.38 7.37 18.26
N VAL A 611 16.44 8.49 17.55
CA VAL A 611 17.71 9.18 17.21
C VAL A 611 18.40 9.71 18.47
N SER A 612 17.65 10.24 19.43
CA SER A 612 18.19 10.70 20.71
C SER A 612 18.77 9.52 21.51
N TYR A 613 18.07 8.39 21.57
CA TYR A 613 18.56 7.16 22.19
C TYR A 613 19.85 6.66 21.53
N PHE A 614 19.91 6.69 20.19
CA PHE A 614 21.09 6.28 19.44
C PHE A 614 22.31 7.18 19.69
N ARG A 615 22.10 8.49 19.91
CA ARG A 615 23.18 9.47 20.16
C ARG A 615 23.64 9.50 21.61
N ASP A 616 22.70 9.46 22.55
CA ASP A 616 22.95 9.57 23.98
C ASP A 616 21.88 8.79 24.77
N SER A 617 22.08 7.48 24.87
CA SER A 617 21.17 6.59 25.61
C SER A 617 21.16 6.89 27.11
N GLU A 618 22.29 7.27 27.73
CA GLU A 618 22.34 7.54 29.16
C GLU A 618 21.58 8.81 29.52
N GLY A 619 21.80 9.91 28.78
CA GLY A 619 21.11 11.17 28.99
C GLY A 619 19.60 11.07 28.77
N LEU A 620 19.16 10.37 27.71
CA LEU A 620 17.73 10.14 27.48
C LEU A 620 17.09 9.32 28.61
N MET A 621 17.77 8.26 29.08
CA MET A 621 17.25 7.43 30.16
C MET A 621 17.19 8.18 31.50
N GLU A 622 18.13 9.09 31.76
CA GLU A 622 18.08 9.98 32.93
C GLU A 622 16.87 10.92 32.85
N GLN A 623 16.62 11.53 31.69
CA GLN A 623 15.45 12.38 31.46
C GLN A 623 14.13 11.62 31.67
N ILE A 624 13.99 10.45 31.05
CA ILE A 624 12.80 9.58 31.18
C ILE A 624 12.55 9.21 32.66
N ARG A 625 13.59 8.83 33.40
CA ARG A 625 13.48 8.42 34.81
C ARG A 625 13.26 9.59 35.77
N SER A 626 13.76 10.77 35.43
CA SER A 626 13.56 11.99 36.22
C SER A 626 12.15 12.56 36.12
N GLY A 627 11.35 12.11 35.13
CA GLY A 627 10.00 12.61 34.90
C GLY A 627 9.97 14.07 34.40
N ALA A 628 11.06 14.54 33.78
CA ALA A 628 11.09 15.85 33.14
C ALA A 628 10.09 15.85 31.97
N ASN A 629 8.97 16.56 32.16
CA ASN A 629 7.90 16.72 31.16
C ASN A 629 8.28 17.57 29.93
N GLU A 630 9.54 18.00 29.83
CA GLU A 630 10.05 18.76 28.69
C GLU A 630 10.91 17.83 27.83
N LEU A 631 10.26 17.02 27.01
CA LEU A 631 10.91 16.34 25.89
C LEU A 631 10.40 16.95 24.59
N ILE A 632 11.30 17.70 23.95
CA ILE A 632 11.29 18.20 22.56
C ILE A 632 10.52 19.52 22.34
#